data_AF-A0A1Q2HVC7-F1
#
_entry.id   AF-A0A1Q2HVC7-F1
#
_cell.length_a   1.000
_cell.length_b   1.000
_cell.length_c   1.000
_cell.angle_alpha   90.00
_cell.angle_beta   90.00
_cell.angle_gamma   90.00
#
_symmetry.space_group_name_H-M   'P 1'
#
loop_
_entity.id
_entity.type
_entity.pdbx_description
1 polymer ?
#
loop_
_entity_poly.entity_id
_entity_poly.type
_entity_poly.pdbx_seq_one_letter_code
_entity_poly.pdbx_strand_id
1 'polypeptide(L)'
;MANLFTFLVGVLMFAGLIVAIARTGREEKRAQAEADAAYCAEQHLNAQRCIRDVDAMLQRIPNSPLLTAEARREWEVLKHRFATEPPARDVIEQIRVAPQNAAYVLGLEQGDPHLRAQAVMELFTEATAYGAHDVAAQILHLRTRLGSNAFTHEYAHLVGKLGPMARQRLDDDLAFAKKFEPFSRPKELTLSPPSLGHSDFLPGAGIEGFIPRYSVWHQCKPQIDLHSDSCEVTYRSTGLFFTRFIPSLREIGRLIP
;
A
#
# COMPACT_ATOMS: atom_id res chain seq x y z
N MET A 1 -9.71 -60.14 1.14
CA MET A 1 -10.60 -59.68 0.05
C MET A 1 -11.32 -58.39 0.43
N ALA A 2 -12.10 -58.33 1.53
CA ALA A 2 -12.82 -57.13 1.95
C ALA A 2 -11.94 -55.88 2.19
N ASN A 3 -10.78 -56.02 2.85
CA ASN A 3 -9.87 -54.90 3.13
C ASN A 3 -9.16 -54.32 1.89
N LEU A 4 -8.98 -55.13 0.84
CA LEU A 4 -8.38 -54.66 -0.41
C LEU A 4 -9.40 -53.82 -1.20
N PHE A 5 -10.66 -54.23 -1.17
CA PHE A 5 -11.75 -53.55 -1.87
C PHE A 5 -12.07 -52.19 -1.24
N THR A 6 -12.12 -52.10 0.09
CA THR A 6 -12.31 -50.82 0.80
C THR A 6 -11.14 -49.87 0.61
N PHE A 7 -9.90 -50.37 0.59
CA PHE A 7 -8.73 -49.57 0.27
C PHE A 7 -8.78 -49.03 -1.17
N LEU A 8 -9.14 -49.87 -2.15
CA LEU A 8 -9.23 -49.46 -3.55
C LEU A 8 -10.31 -48.40 -3.78
N VAL A 9 -11.47 -48.55 -3.14
CA VAL A 9 -12.56 -47.56 -3.19
C VAL A 9 -12.13 -46.25 -2.52
N GLY A 10 -11.41 -46.31 -1.40
CA GLY A 10 -10.86 -45.12 -0.73
C GLY A 10 -9.88 -44.35 -1.61
N VAL A 11 -8.97 -45.04 -2.31
CA VAL A 11 -8.01 -44.42 -3.25
C VAL A 11 -8.72 -43.80 -4.45
N LEU A 12 -9.74 -44.47 -5.02
CA LEU A 12 -10.50 -43.95 -6.15
C LEU A 12 -11.34 -42.71 -5.78
N MET A 13 -11.96 -42.71 -4.59
CA MET A 13 -12.68 -41.54 -4.06
C MET A 13 -11.73 -40.36 -3.82
N PHE A 14 -10.55 -40.61 -3.26
CA PHE A 14 -9.54 -39.57 -3.03
C PHE A 14 -8.99 -39.00 -4.34
N ALA A 15 -8.70 -39.85 -5.33
CA ALA A 15 -8.29 -39.42 -6.67
C ALA A 15 -9.40 -38.62 -7.39
N GLY A 16 -10.66 -39.05 -7.25
CA GLY A 16 -11.82 -38.31 -7.77
C GLY A 16 -12.00 -36.94 -7.13
N LEU A 17 -11.77 -36.83 -5.82
CA LEU A 17 -11.80 -35.56 -5.09
C LEU A 17 -10.70 -34.60 -5.57
N ILE A 18 -9.47 -35.09 -5.77
CA ILE A 18 -8.35 -34.29 -6.31
C ILE A 18 -8.68 -33.77 -7.72
N VAL A 19 -9.24 -34.62 -8.58
CA VAL A 19 -9.62 -34.22 -9.96
C VAL A 19 -10.77 -33.19 -9.94
N ALA A 20 -11.74 -33.34 -9.05
CA ALA A 20 -12.84 -32.38 -8.90
C ALA A 20 -12.34 -31.01 -8.43
N ILE A 21 -11.48 -30.98 -7.39
CA ILE A 21 -10.86 -29.75 -6.87
C ILE A 21 -9.97 -29.07 -7.92
N ALA A 22 -9.17 -29.86 -8.67
CA ALA A 22 -8.34 -29.32 -9.74
C ALA A 22 -9.15 -28.74 -10.90
N ARG A 23 -10.36 -29.27 -11.15
CA ARG A 23 -11.27 -28.79 -12.19
C ARG A 23 -11.97 -27.50 -11.77
N THR A 24 -12.52 -27.44 -10.55
CA THR A 24 -13.15 -26.22 -10.01
C THR A 24 -12.14 -25.08 -9.91
N GLY A 25 -10.93 -25.35 -9.42
CA GLY A 25 -9.87 -24.32 -9.34
C GLY A 25 -9.41 -23.80 -10.71
N ARG A 26 -9.48 -24.60 -11.78
CA ARG A 26 -9.22 -24.13 -13.15
C ARG A 26 -10.37 -23.28 -13.70
N GLU A 27 -11.61 -23.65 -13.40
CA GLU A 27 -12.80 -22.89 -13.81
C GLU A 27 -12.85 -21.52 -13.11
N GLU A 28 -12.56 -21.46 -11.82
CA GLU A 28 -12.46 -20.20 -11.06
C GLU A 28 -11.34 -19.30 -11.58
N LYS A 29 -10.14 -19.84 -11.82
CA LYS A 29 -9.03 -19.06 -12.40
C LYS A 29 -9.35 -18.50 -13.79
N ARG A 30 -10.07 -19.27 -14.61
CA ARG A 30 -10.54 -18.80 -15.91
C ARG A 30 -11.60 -17.71 -15.77
N ALA A 31 -12.59 -17.92 -14.91
CA ALA A 31 -13.62 -16.93 -14.65
C ALA A 31 -13.03 -15.61 -14.12
N GLN A 32 -12.02 -15.68 -13.25
CA GLN A 32 -11.32 -14.51 -12.74
C GLN A 32 -10.48 -13.82 -13.83
N ALA A 33 -9.75 -14.58 -14.64
CA ALA A 33 -9.00 -14.03 -15.78
C ALA A 33 -9.93 -13.37 -16.82
N GLU A 34 -11.09 -13.96 -17.07
CA GLU A 34 -12.13 -13.39 -17.94
C GLU A 34 -12.74 -12.12 -17.34
N ALA A 35 -13.04 -12.11 -16.03
CA ALA A 35 -13.54 -10.94 -15.33
C ALA A 35 -12.51 -9.80 -15.29
N ASP A 36 -11.23 -10.11 -15.07
CA ASP A 36 -10.15 -9.15 -15.09
C ASP A 36 -9.91 -8.61 -16.50
N ALA A 37 -9.95 -9.47 -17.53
CA ALA A 37 -9.87 -9.03 -18.92
C ALA A 37 -11.04 -8.12 -19.32
N ALA A 38 -12.27 -8.46 -18.90
CA ALA A 38 -13.46 -7.65 -19.14
C ALA A 38 -13.35 -6.29 -18.44
N TYR A 39 -12.94 -6.27 -17.17
CA TYR A 39 -12.68 -5.06 -16.42
C TYR A 39 -11.61 -4.20 -17.09
N CYS A 40 -10.51 -4.81 -17.52
CA CYS A 40 -9.44 -4.09 -18.20
C CYS A 40 -9.91 -3.48 -19.51
N ALA A 41 -10.68 -4.21 -20.32
CA ALA A 41 -11.25 -3.70 -21.57
C ALA A 41 -12.21 -2.52 -21.32
N GLU A 42 -13.08 -2.63 -20.31
CA GLU A 42 -14.04 -1.58 -19.95
C GLU A 42 -13.34 -0.30 -19.47
N GLN A 43 -12.32 -0.45 -18.62
CA GLN A 43 -11.69 0.66 -17.91
C GLN A 43 -10.44 1.22 -18.62
N HIS A 44 -9.97 0.60 -19.71
CA HIS A 44 -8.75 1.01 -20.40
C HIS A 44 -8.77 2.49 -20.84
N LEU A 45 -9.83 2.91 -21.54
CA LEU A 45 -9.96 4.30 -22.00
C LEU A 45 -10.07 5.29 -20.84
N ASN A 46 -10.69 4.89 -19.74
CA ASN A 46 -10.78 5.71 -18.53
C ASN A 46 -9.40 5.89 -17.90
N ALA A 47 -8.66 4.79 -17.71
CA ALA A 47 -7.29 4.83 -17.20
C ALA A 47 -6.37 5.68 -18.08
N GLN A 48 -6.49 5.61 -19.41
CA GLN A 48 -5.72 6.45 -20.33
C GLN A 48 -6.00 7.95 -20.14
N ARG A 49 -7.27 8.33 -19.85
CA ARG A 49 -7.61 9.72 -19.50
C ARG A 49 -6.99 10.12 -18.16
N CYS A 50 -7.06 9.25 -17.15
CA CYS A 50 -6.43 9.48 -15.85
C CYS A 50 -4.92 9.74 -15.98
N ILE A 51 -4.22 8.99 -16.85
CA ILE A 51 -2.79 9.23 -17.11
C ILE A 51 -2.55 10.66 -17.59
N ARG A 52 -3.28 11.10 -18.61
CA ARG A 52 -3.15 12.45 -19.19
C ARG A 52 -3.44 13.52 -18.14
N ASP A 53 -4.49 13.33 -17.34
CA ASP A 53 -4.90 14.30 -16.34
C ASP A 53 -3.85 14.41 -15.22
N VAL A 54 -3.27 13.29 -14.77
CA VAL A 54 -2.15 13.28 -13.81
C VAL A 54 -0.91 13.95 -14.39
N ASP A 55 -0.51 13.62 -15.63
CA ASP A 55 0.66 14.25 -16.27
C ASP A 55 0.48 15.77 -16.38
N ALA A 56 -0.72 16.24 -16.76
CA ALA A 56 -1.03 17.66 -16.81
C ALA A 56 -0.97 18.33 -15.42
N MET A 57 -1.42 17.65 -14.37
CA MET A 57 -1.29 18.15 -13.00
C MET A 57 0.17 18.22 -12.56
N LEU A 58 0.96 17.16 -12.80
CA LEU A 58 2.37 17.09 -12.43
C LEU A 58 3.24 18.12 -13.15
N GLN A 59 2.91 18.46 -14.40
CA GLN A 59 3.58 19.53 -15.16
C GLN A 59 3.39 20.91 -14.54
N ARG A 60 2.29 21.15 -13.80
CA ARG A 60 2.04 22.42 -13.11
C ARG A 60 2.85 22.56 -11.83
N ILE A 61 3.40 21.47 -11.31
CA ILE A 61 4.15 21.41 -10.05
C ILE A 61 5.48 20.65 -10.23
N PRO A 62 6.36 21.06 -11.17
CA PRO A 62 7.54 20.27 -11.56
C PRO A 62 8.54 20.12 -10.41
N ASN A 63 8.63 21.12 -9.53
CA ASN A 63 9.61 21.19 -8.44
C ASN A 63 8.94 21.14 -7.05
N SER A 64 7.72 20.59 -6.96
CA SER A 64 7.02 20.46 -5.67
C SER A 64 7.88 19.66 -4.68
N PRO A 65 8.16 20.19 -3.48
CA PRO A 65 8.87 19.45 -2.45
C PRO A 65 8.02 18.30 -1.87
N LEU A 66 6.73 18.25 -2.17
CA LEU A 66 5.79 17.22 -1.71
C LEU A 66 5.80 15.96 -2.58
N LEU A 67 6.48 15.99 -3.73
CA LEU A 67 6.62 14.87 -4.65
C LEU A 67 8.09 14.53 -4.82
N THR A 68 8.50 13.42 -4.22
CA THR A 68 9.86 12.90 -4.35
C THR A 68 10.15 12.50 -5.81
N ALA A 69 11.43 12.50 -6.18
CA ALA A 69 11.86 11.98 -7.48
C ALA A 69 11.45 10.50 -7.65
N GLU A 70 11.42 9.75 -6.55
CA GLU A 70 10.98 8.36 -6.53
C GLU A 70 9.50 8.21 -6.89
N ALA A 71 8.61 9.00 -6.28
CA ALA A 71 7.18 8.96 -6.60
C ALA A 71 6.90 9.28 -8.08
N ARG A 72 7.70 10.18 -8.68
CA ARG A 72 7.63 10.48 -10.12
C ARG A 72 8.13 9.30 -10.96
N ARG A 73 9.24 8.68 -10.56
CA ARG A 73 9.77 7.49 -11.23
C ARG A 73 8.77 6.33 -11.19
N GLU A 74 8.16 6.09 -10.04
CA GLU A 74 7.12 5.06 -9.88
C GLU A 74 5.90 5.32 -10.77
N TRP A 75 5.51 6.59 -10.92
CA TRP A 75 4.46 6.97 -11.87
C TRP A 75 4.83 6.65 -13.32
N GLU A 76 6.05 6.95 -13.76
CA GLU A 76 6.54 6.58 -15.10
C GLU A 76 6.57 5.05 -15.29
N VAL A 77 7.00 4.30 -14.28
CA VAL A 77 6.96 2.83 -14.28
C VAL A 77 5.53 2.31 -14.39
N LEU A 78 4.58 2.91 -13.68
CA LEU A 78 3.17 2.53 -13.73
C LEU A 78 2.58 2.78 -15.14
N LYS A 79 2.93 3.90 -15.78
CA LYS A 79 2.56 4.18 -17.18
C LYS A 79 3.15 3.15 -18.14
N HIS A 80 4.42 2.76 -17.95
CA HIS A 80 5.04 1.72 -18.76
C HIS A 80 4.36 0.36 -18.59
N ARG A 81 4.00 -0.02 -17.36
CA ARG A 81 3.22 -1.24 -17.07
C ARG A 81 1.80 -1.19 -17.65
N PHE A 82 1.21 0.00 -17.79
CA PHE A 82 -0.10 0.13 -18.45
C PHE A 82 -0.01 -0.03 -19.96
N ALA A 83 1.13 0.37 -20.56
CA ALA A 83 1.36 0.22 -22.00
C ALA A 83 1.57 -1.24 -22.44
N THR A 84 1.78 -2.18 -21.51
CA THR A 84 1.81 -3.62 -21.85
C THR A 84 0.40 -4.14 -22.07
N GLU A 85 0.13 -4.79 -23.20
CA GLU A 85 -1.20 -5.32 -23.53
C GLU A 85 -1.32 -6.84 -23.26
N PRO A 86 -2.39 -7.30 -22.58
CA PRO A 86 -3.36 -6.51 -21.81
C PRO A 86 -2.76 -6.01 -20.49
N PRO A 87 -3.08 -4.78 -20.04
CA PRO A 87 -2.61 -4.30 -18.75
C PRO A 87 -3.24 -5.10 -17.62
N ALA A 88 -2.48 -5.31 -16.55
CA ALA A 88 -2.99 -5.97 -15.37
C ALA A 88 -4.04 -5.09 -14.64
N ARG A 89 -5.04 -5.73 -14.02
CA ARG A 89 -6.11 -5.03 -13.30
C ARG A 89 -5.59 -4.10 -12.21
N ASP A 90 -4.57 -4.53 -11.47
CA ASP A 90 -3.95 -3.73 -10.40
C ASP A 90 -3.34 -2.43 -10.92
N VAL A 91 -2.83 -2.43 -12.16
CA VAL A 91 -2.26 -1.25 -12.81
C VAL A 91 -3.36 -0.25 -13.15
N ILE A 92 -4.48 -0.73 -13.69
CA ILE A 92 -5.65 0.11 -14.00
C ILE A 92 -6.22 0.72 -12.72
N GLU A 93 -6.36 -0.07 -11.65
CA GLU A 93 -6.84 0.44 -10.36
C GLU A 93 -5.93 1.53 -9.79
N GLN A 94 -4.61 1.32 -9.82
CA GLN A 94 -3.65 2.34 -9.37
C GLN A 94 -3.71 3.63 -10.21
N ILE A 95 -3.81 3.49 -11.53
CA ILE A 95 -3.93 4.66 -12.43
C ILE A 95 -5.22 5.44 -12.16
N ARG A 96 -6.32 4.76 -11.82
CA ARG A 96 -7.60 5.42 -11.50
C ARG A 96 -7.56 6.17 -10.17
N VAL A 97 -6.72 5.77 -9.21
CA VAL A 97 -6.52 6.46 -7.93
C VAL A 97 -5.61 7.68 -8.08
N ALA A 98 -4.63 7.62 -8.98
CA ALA A 98 -3.61 8.66 -9.14
C ALA A 98 -4.13 10.10 -9.36
N PRO A 99 -5.22 10.36 -10.10
CA PRO A 99 -5.77 11.70 -10.25
C PRO A 99 -6.11 12.36 -8.92
N GLN A 100 -6.69 11.62 -7.97
CA GLN A 100 -7.06 12.17 -6.67
C GLN A 100 -5.82 12.59 -5.87
N ASN A 101 -4.79 11.74 -5.86
CA ASN A 101 -3.54 12.00 -5.16
C ASN A 101 -2.76 13.17 -5.79
N ALA A 102 -2.70 13.23 -7.13
CA ALA A 102 -2.07 14.32 -7.85
C ALA A 102 -2.83 15.65 -7.65
N ALA A 103 -4.16 15.62 -7.68
CA ALA A 103 -5.00 16.79 -7.40
C ALA A 103 -4.81 17.29 -5.96
N TYR A 104 -4.66 16.36 -5.00
CA TYR A 104 -4.41 16.72 -3.61
C TYR A 104 -3.10 17.50 -3.48
N VAL A 105 -1.99 17.00 -4.02
CA VAL A 105 -0.71 17.72 -4.01
C VAL A 105 -0.80 19.05 -4.75
N LEU A 106 -1.43 19.07 -5.93
CA LEU A 106 -1.60 20.28 -6.72
C LEU A 106 -2.38 21.36 -5.96
N GLY A 107 -3.44 20.99 -5.23
CA GLY A 107 -4.20 21.90 -4.40
C GLY A 107 -3.39 22.46 -3.24
N LEU A 108 -2.53 21.64 -2.62
CA LEU A 108 -1.58 22.12 -1.61
C LEU A 108 -0.61 23.14 -2.20
N GLU A 109 -0.04 22.89 -3.37
CA GLU A 109 0.85 23.85 -4.05
C GLU A 109 0.12 25.15 -4.41
N GLN A 110 -1.15 25.07 -4.80
CA GLN A 110 -1.96 26.22 -5.22
C GLN A 110 -2.54 27.06 -4.08
N GLY A 111 -2.35 26.66 -2.82
CA GLY A 111 -2.86 27.46 -1.71
C GLY A 111 -4.26 27.11 -1.25
N ASP A 112 -4.82 25.96 -1.65
CA ASP A 112 -6.16 25.55 -1.20
C ASP A 112 -6.17 25.41 0.34
N PRO A 113 -6.90 26.27 1.06
CA PRO A 113 -6.86 26.29 2.52
C PRO A 113 -7.49 25.05 3.14
N HIS A 114 -8.47 24.43 2.48
CA HIS A 114 -9.13 23.22 2.97
C HIS A 114 -8.19 22.03 2.86
N LEU A 115 -7.56 21.84 1.69
CA LEU A 115 -6.59 20.77 1.49
C LEU A 115 -5.36 20.96 2.39
N ARG A 116 -4.85 22.19 2.54
CA ARG A 116 -3.71 22.47 3.43
C ARG A 116 -4.05 22.20 4.90
N ALA A 117 -5.25 22.56 5.35
CA ALA A 117 -5.72 22.21 6.69
C ALA A 117 -5.82 20.69 6.88
N GLN A 118 -6.37 19.98 5.90
CA GLN A 118 -6.47 18.52 5.91
C GLN A 118 -5.07 17.88 6.00
N ALA A 119 -4.14 18.28 5.14
CA ALA A 119 -2.78 17.73 5.12
C ALA A 119 -2.03 17.96 6.45
N VAL A 120 -2.22 19.13 7.08
CA VAL A 120 -1.67 19.43 8.40
C VAL A 120 -2.25 18.50 9.46
N MET A 121 -3.56 18.23 9.43
CA MET A 121 -4.21 17.35 10.40
C MET A 121 -3.84 15.88 10.20
N GLU A 122 -3.71 15.42 8.95
CA GLU A 122 -3.20 14.09 8.62
C GLU A 122 -1.77 13.94 9.14
N LEU A 123 -0.89 14.90 8.86
CA LEU A 123 0.50 14.88 9.31
C LEU A 123 0.62 14.97 10.84
N PHE A 124 -0.23 15.76 11.49
CA PHE A 124 -0.30 15.84 12.96
C PHE A 124 -0.70 14.51 13.58
N THR A 125 -1.66 13.82 12.95
CA THR A 125 -2.13 12.49 13.38
C THR A 125 -1.00 11.47 13.25
N GLU A 126 -0.28 11.47 12.13
CA GLU A 126 0.91 10.63 11.92
C GLU A 126 2.00 10.95 12.95
N ALA A 127 2.35 12.22 13.15
CA ALA A 127 3.36 12.64 14.14
C ALA A 127 3.00 12.19 15.57
N THR A 128 1.73 12.34 15.96
CA THR A 128 1.24 11.90 17.27
C THR A 128 1.30 10.38 17.38
N ALA A 129 0.93 9.65 16.33
CA ALA A 129 0.99 8.19 16.30
C ALA A 129 2.42 7.65 16.40
N TYR A 130 3.41 8.38 15.86
CA TYR A 130 4.83 8.07 16.01
C TYR A 130 5.45 8.56 17.32
N GLY A 131 4.70 9.28 18.18
CA GLY A 131 5.22 9.85 19.43
C GLY A 131 6.13 11.07 19.24
N ALA A 132 6.07 11.71 18.07
CA ALA A 132 6.89 12.86 17.71
C ALA A 132 6.31 14.19 18.24
N HIS A 133 6.19 14.32 19.55
CA HIS A 133 5.47 15.46 20.19
C HIS A 133 6.01 16.84 19.78
N ASP A 134 7.34 17.01 19.71
CA ASP A 134 7.95 18.28 19.32
C ASP A 134 7.67 18.65 17.86
N VAL A 135 7.59 17.65 16.97
CA VAL A 135 7.25 17.85 15.56
C VAL A 135 5.74 18.10 15.43
N ALA A 136 4.92 17.39 16.19
CA ALA A 136 3.46 17.59 16.24
C ALA A 136 3.10 19.02 16.65
N ALA A 137 3.81 19.61 17.62
CA ALA A 137 3.64 21.02 18.00
C ALA A 137 3.98 21.98 16.84
N GLN A 138 5.07 21.72 16.10
CA GLN A 138 5.45 22.51 14.93
C GLN A 138 4.43 22.38 13.79
N ILE A 139 3.90 21.17 13.55
CA ILE A 139 2.83 20.92 12.58
C ILE A 139 1.57 21.68 12.95
N LEU A 140 1.18 21.67 14.23
CA LEU A 140 0.01 22.42 14.69
C LEU A 140 0.20 23.93 14.46
N HIS A 141 1.42 24.43 14.64
CA HIS A 141 1.72 25.83 14.37
C HIS A 141 1.64 26.18 12.87
N LEU A 142 1.97 25.26 11.96
CA LEU A 142 1.80 25.41 10.51
C LEU A 142 0.33 25.69 10.13
N ARG A 143 -0.64 25.25 10.94
CA ARG A 143 -2.07 25.57 10.77
C ARG A 143 -2.39 27.07 10.80
N THR A 144 -1.55 27.89 11.43
CA THR A 144 -1.74 29.35 11.42
C THR A 144 -1.22 30.01 10.14
N ARG A 145 -0.49 29.25 9.30
CA ARG A 145 0.21 29.72 8.11
C ARG A 145 -0.24 29.01 6.83
N LEU A 146 -1.47 28.51 6.79
CA LEU A 146 -2.00 27.79 5.62
C LEU A 146 -1.96 28.61 4.34
N GLY A 147 -2.08 29.94 4.39
CA GLY A 147 -2.00 30.81 3.22
C GLY A 147 -0.57 31.18 2.78
N SER A 148 0.46 30.72 3.48
CA SER A 148 1.85 31.11 3.20
C SER A 148 2.36 30.51 1.89
N ASN A 149 3.14 31.27 1.13
CA ASN A 149 3.87 30.75 -0.04
C ASN A 149 4.97 29.75 0.36
N ALA A 150 5.46 29.82 1.60
CA ALA A 150 6.44 28.89 2.14
C ALA A 150 5.81 27.59 2.66
N PHE A 151 4.48 27.48 2.65
CA PHE A 151 3.76 26.36 3.29
C PHE A 151 4.24 24.99 2.82
N THR A 152 4.39 24.76 1.51
CA THR A 152 4.74 23.42 0.99
C THR A 152 6.17 23.02 1.35
N HIS A 153 7.08 23.98 1.39
CA HIS A 153 8.44 23.76 1.90
C HIS A 153 8.48 23.50 3.42
N GLU A 154 7.75 24.30 4.21
CA GLU A 154 7.65 24.08 5.66
C GLU A 154 7.00 22.73 5.97
N TYR A 155 5.94 22.37 5.25
CA TYR A 155 5.28 21.07 5.33
C TYR A 155 6.26 19.94 5.01
N ALA A 156 6.93 19.98 3.85
CA ALA A 156 7.89 18.97 3.43
C ALA A 156 9.04 18.81 4.43
N HIS A 157 9.52 19.91 5.00
CA HIS A 157 10.54 19.87 6.05
C HIS A 157 10.03 19.18 7.33
N LEU A 158 8.78 19.42 7.74
CA LEU A 158 8.17 18.72 8.88
C LEU A 158 7.95 17.23 8.59
N VAL A 159 7.55 16.87 7.37
CA VAL A 159 7.49 15.49 6.91
C VAL A 159 8.88 14.83 7.00
N GLY A 160 9.92 15.51 6.52
CA GLY A 160 11.30 15.02 6.60
C GLY A 160 11.78 14.80 8.04
N LYS A 161 11.35 15.62 9.00
CA LYS A 161 11.64 15.39 10.43
C LYS A 161 10.97 14.12 10.97
N LEU A 162 9.82 13.72 10.43
CA LEU A 162 9.17 12.46 10.80
C LEU A 162 9.80 11.25 10.13
N GLY A 163 10.52 11.43 9.01
CA GLY A 163 11.15 10.37 8.23
C GLY A 163 11.95 9.38 9.07
N PRO A 164 12.95 9.83 9.86
CA PRO A 164 13.73 8.94 10.72
C PRO A 164 12.90 8.18 11.75
N MET A 165 11.86 8.80 12.32
CA MET A 165 11.00 8.16 13.32
C MET A 165 10.08 7.12 12.67
N ALA A 166 9.51 7.43 11.51
CA ALA A 166 8.73 6.49 10.72
C ALA A 166 9.60 5.30 10.28
N ARG A 167 10.86 5.56 9.88
CA ARG A 167 11.81 4.52 9.51
C ARG A 167 12.22 3.65 10.68
N GLN A 168 12.55 4.24 11.83
CA GLN A 168 12.86 3.47 13.03
C GLN A 168 11.68 2.60 13.46
N ARG A 169 10.47 3.17 13.45
CA ARG A 169 9.24 2.43 13.76
C ARG A 169 9.05 1.26 12.80
N LEU A 170 9.31 1.47 11.51
CA LEU A 170 9.27 0.44 10.50
C LEU A 170 10.28 -0.67 10.77
N ASP A 171 11.53 -0.31 11.05
CA ASP A 171 12.59 -1.27 11.32
C ASP A 171 12.30 -2.08 12.60
N ASP A 172 11.73 -1.46 13.63
CA ASP A 172 11.24 -2.12 14.85
C ASP A 172 10.10 -3.10 14.55
N ASP A 173 9.12 -2.66 13.76
CA ASP A 173 7.95 -3.44 13.34
C ASP A 173 8.41 -4.64 12.47
N LEU A 174 9.33 -4.44 11.54
CA LEU A 174 9.96 -5.51 10.73
C LEU A 174 10.79 -6.48 11.58
N ALA A 175 11.61 -5.97 12.50
CA ALA A 175 12.41 -6.80 13.40
C ALA A 175 11.52 -7.65 14.31
N PHE A 176 10.39 -7.10 14.75
CA PHE A 176 9.37 -7.85 15.48
C PHE A 176 8.73 -8.92 14.59
N ALA A 177 8.33 -8.58 13.36
CA ALA A 177 7.73 -9.52 12.42
C ALA A 177 8.66 -10.71 12.10
N LYS A 178 9.97 -10.45 11.94
CA LYS A 178 10.99 -11.49 11.74
C LYS A 178 11.08 -12.51 12.87
N LYS A 179 10.62 -12.20 14.09
CA LYS A 179 10.53 -13.21 15.17
C LYS A 179 9.54 -14.33 14.85
N PHE A 180 8.65 -14.12 13.89
CA PHE A 180 7.65 -15.09 13.42
C PHE A 180 8.02 -15.71 12.06
N GLU A 181 9.22 -15.41 11.55
CA GLU A 181 9.79 -15.95 10.29
C GLU A 181 9.94 -17.48 10.22
N PRO A 182 9.96 -18.30 11.31
CA PRO A 182 10.00 -19.77 11.19
C PRO A 182 8.83 -20.40 10.40
N PHE A 183 7.79 -19.64 10.07
CA PHE A 183 6.58 -20.11 9.38
C PHE A 183 6.41 -19.54 7.96
N SER A 184 7.36 -18.76 7.44
CA SER A 184 7.25 -18.11 6.11
C SER A 184 8.54 -18.22 5.29
N ARG A 185 8.40 -18.31 3.95
CA ARG A 185 9.56 -18.30 3.03
C ARG A 185 10.24 -16.92 3.05
N PRO A 186 11.58 -16.85 2.99
CA PRO A 186 12.30 -15.58 3.03
C PRO A 186 12.07 -14.85 1.72
N LYS A 187 11.25 -13.80 1.76
CA LYS A 187 11.20 -12.77 0.73
C LYS A 187 11.70 -11.50 1.39
N GLU A 188 12.70 -10.85 0.81
CA GLU A 188 13.19 -9.57 1.32
C GLU A 188 12.02 -8.61 1.48
N LEU A 189 11.81 -8.16 2.72
CA LEU A 189 10.79 -7.21 3.08
C LEU A 189 11.28 -5.80 2.78
N THR A 190 11.00 -5.36 1.56
CA THR A 190 11.19 -3.97 1.16
C THR A 190 9.84 -3.26 1.18
N LEU A 191 9.60 -2.47 2.23
CA LEU A 191 8.45 -1.56 2.28
C LEU A 191 8.84 -0.26 1.60
N SER A 192 8.13 0.05 0.51
CA SER A 192 8.28 1.31 -0.21
C SER A 192 7.20 2.30 0.22
N PRO A 193 7.50 3.61 0.26
CA PRO A 193 6.46 4.62 0.42
C PRO A 193 5.35 4.44 -0.61
N PRO A 194 4.09 4.79 -0.27
CA PRO A 194 3.00 4.74 -1.23
C PRO A 194 3.27 5.65 -2.43
N SER A 195 3.10 5.11 -3.64
CA SER A 195 3.18 5.87 -4.88
C SER A 195 1.92 6.71 -5.11
N LEU A 196 1.93 7.57 -6.14
CA LEU A 196 0.73 8.30 -6.57
C LEU A 196 -0.46 7.39 -6.86
N GLY A 197 -0.26 6.13 -7.25
CA GLY A 197 -1.34 5.17 -7.51
C GLY A 197 -1.88 4.45 -6.27
N HIS A 198 -1.35 4.75 -5.07
CA HIS A 198 -1.68 4.04 -3.85
C HIS A 198 -2.86 4.70 -3.10
N SER A 199 -3.78 3.91 -2.54
CA SER A 199 -4.94 4.43 -1.80
C SER A 199 -4.55 5.22 -0.54
N ASP A 200 -3.46 4.78 0.09
CA ASP A 200 -2.98 5.35 1.36
C ASP A 200 -1.88 6.40 1.15
N PHE A 201 -1.83 7.02 -0.02
CA PHE A 201 -0.87 8.09 -0.31
C PHE A 201 -1.07 9.28 0.64
N LEU A 202 0.03 9.85 1.10
CA LEU A 202 0.04 11.16 1.76
C LEU A 202 1.04 12.09 1.05
N PRO A 203 0.77 13.41 1.03
CA PRO A 203 1.72 14.39 0.53
C PRO A 203 3.08 14.26 1.23
N GLY A 204 4.17 14.21 0.46
CA GLY A 204 5.52 14.04 0.99
C GLY A 204 5.88 12.62 1.42
N ALA A 205 5.08 11.61 1.09
CA ALA A 205 5.49 10.21 1.25
C ALA A 205 6.86 9.96 0.60
N GLY A 206 7.75 9.31 1.35
CA GLY A 206 9.12 8.99 0.99
C GLY A 206 10.15 10.06 1.30
N ILE A 207 9.77 11.30 1.68
CA ILE A 207 10.73 12.33 2.08
C ILE A 207 11.47 11.87 3.33
N GLU A 208 12.80 11.76 3.23
CA GLU A 208 13.68 11.27 4.31
C GLU A 208 13.23 9.92 4.91
N GLY A 209 12.60 9.06 4.10
CA GLY A 209 12.10 7.76 4.53
C GLY A 209 10.76 7.79 5.27
N PHE A 210 10.03 8.91 5.23
CA PHE A 210 8.67 9.00 5.76
C PHE A 210 7.73 8.03 5.03
N ILE A 211 7.08 7.15 5.78
CA ILE A 211 6.07 6.23 5.26
C ILE A 211 4.83 6.40 6.15
N PRO A 212 3.64 6.70 5.58
CA PRO A 212 2.43 6.83 6.39
C PRO A 212 2.13 5.52 7.11
N ARG A 213 1.73 5.62 8.38
CA ARG A 213 1.51 4.45 9.23
C ARG A 213 0.44 3.53 8.64
N TYR A 214 -0.61 4.08 8.05
CA TYR A 214 -1.66 3.29 7.39
C TYR A 214 -1.15 2.51 6.18
N SER A 215 -0.21 3.06 5.40
CA SER A 215 0.38 2.37 4.25
C SER A 215 1.18 1.16 4.69
N VAL A 216 1.93 1.26 5.80
CA VAL A 216 2.63 0.11 6.41
C VAL A 216 1.63 -1.00 6.69
N TRP A 217 0.49 -0.69 7.33
CA TRP A 217 -0.53 -1.69 7.64
C TRP A 217 -1.14 -2.34 6.40
N HIS A 218 -1.51 -1.56 5.39
CA HIS A 218 -2.16 -2.09 4.19
C HIS A 218 -1.24 -2.95 3.33
N GLN A 219 0.03 -2.60 3.22
CA GLN A 219 1.02 -3.43 2.54
C GLN A 219 1.26 -4.76 3.27
N CYS A 220 0.96 -4.80 4.57
CA CYS A 220 1.09 -5.97 5.43
C CYS A 220 -0.25 -6.72 5.65
N LYS A 221 -1.36 -6.27 5.06
CA LYS A 221 -2.64 -6.99 5.14
C LYS A 221 -2.54 -8.31 4.37
N PRO A 222 -3.05 -9.43 4.94
CA PRO A 222 -3.17 -10.69 4.22
C PRO A 222 -4.07 -10.50 2.98
N GLN A 223 -3.57 -10.81 1.79
CA GLN A 223 -4.44 -11.31 0.73
C GLN A 223 -4.50 -12.83 0.92
N ILE A 224 -5.67 -13.32 1.29
CA ILE A 224 -5.87 -14.77 1.43
C ILE A 224 -6.16 -15.28 0.02
N ASP A 225 -5.12 -15.81 -0.64
CA ASP A 225 -5.30 -16.53 -1.89
C ASP A 225 -5.61 -17.98 -1.54
N LEU A 226 -6.87 -18.32 -1.67
CA LEU A 226 -7.33 -19.70 -1.53
C LEU A 226 -6.87 -20.46 -2.78
N HIS A 227 -5.71 -21.13 -2.67
CA HIS A 227 -5.27 -22.11 -3.64
C HIS A 227 -5.65 -23.52 -3.17
N SER A 228 -5.99 -24.37 -4.13
CA SER A 228 -6.71 -25.63 -3.93
C SER A 228 -6.10 -26.63 -2.94
N ASP A 229 -4.79 -26.61 -2.72
CA ASP A 229 -4.09 -27.53 -1.79
C ASP A 229 -3.35 -26.81 -0.65
N SER A 230 -3.44 -25.47 -0.60
CA SER A 230 -2.81 -24.65 0.42
C SER A 230 -3.51 -23.30 0.53
N CYS A 231 -3.91 -22.93 1.75
CA CYS A 231 -4.20 -21.54 2.06
C CYS A 231 -2.89 -20.77 1.96
N GLU A 232 -2.65 -20.08 0.83
CA GLU A 232 -1.49 -19.21 0.70
C GLU A 232 -1.93 -17.82 1.13
N VAL A 233 -1.50 -17.44 2.32
CA VAL A 233 -1.67 -16.06 2.76
C VAL A 233 -0.56 -15.25 2.09
N THR A 234 -0.87 -14.71 0.92
CA THR A 234 0.03 -13.85 0.16
C THR A 234 -0.03 -12.45 0.75
N TYR A 235 1.08 -11.99 1.31
CA TYR A 235 1.21 -10.59 1.66
C TYR A 235 1.85 -9.86 0.48
N ARG A 236 1.32 -8.69 0.10
CA ARG A 236 2.06 -7.81 -0.82
C ARG A 236 3.42 -7.41 -0.23
N SER A 237 3.55 -7.45 1.10
CA SER A 237 4.79 -7.33 1.87
C SER A 237 4.80 -8.32 3.04
N THR A 238 5.58 -9.40 2.93
CA THR A 238 5.57 -10.66 3.73
C THR A 238 5.99 -10.62 5.19
N GLY A 239 5.92 -9.48 5.87
CA GLY A 239 6.39 -9.41 7.25
C GLY A 239 5.87 -8.20 7.94
N LEU A 240 4.65 -8.35 8.47
CA LEU A 240 4.18 -7.64 9.64
C LEU A 240 2.86 -8.26 10.05
N PHE A 241 2.98 -9.52 10.48
CA PHE A 241 1.88 -10.24 11.10
C PHE A 241 1.83 -9.89 12.59
N PHE A 242 0.60 -9.68 13.07
CA PHE A 242 0.17 -9.53 14.48
C PHE A 242 0.09 -8.13 15.10
N THR A 243 -0.83 -7.26 14.65
CA THR A 243 -1.37 -6.19 15.54
C THR A 243 -2.79 -5.72 15.18
N ARG A 244 -3.78 -6.62 15.13
CA ARG A 244 -5.19 -6.18 15.18
C ARG A 244 -5.96 -6.63 16.40
N PHE A 245 -5.27 -6.87 17.52
CA PHE A 245 -5.93 -7.08 18.82
C PHE A 245 -5.23 -6.53 20.05
N ILE A 246 -4.12 -5.80 19.94
CA ILE A 246 -3.40 -5.41 21.16
C ILE A 246 -2.82 -3.99 21.06
N PRO A 247 -2.91 -3.17 22.13
CA PRO A 247 -2.10 -1.95 22.31
C PRO A 247 -0.64 -2.21 21.95
N SER A 248 0.16 -1.16 21.72
CA SER A 248 1.51 -1.27 21.17
C SER A 248 2.23 -2.50 21.74
N LEU A 249 2.87 -3.33 20.91
CA LEU A 249 3.50 -4.58 21.38
C LEU A 249 4.50 -4.36 22.54
N ARG A 250 4.99 -3.12 22.68
CA ARG A 250 5.79 -2.61 23.81
C ARG A 250 5.00 -2.49 25.13
N GLU A 251 3.72 -2.13 25.07
CA GLU A 251 2.78 -2.14 26.21
C GLU A 251 2.43 -3.57 26.64
N ILE A 252 2.45 -4.55 25.74
CA ILE A 252 2.22 -5.97 26.06
C ILE A 252 3.46 -6.61 26.65
N GLY A 253 4.65 -6.29 26.15
CA GLY A 253 5.90 -6.82 26.69
C GLY A 253 6.16 -6.39 28.15
N ARG A 254 5.44 -5.38 28.65
CA ARG A 254 5.41 -5.00 30.07
C ARG A 254 4.37 -5.75 30.90
N LEU A 255 3.45 -6.48 30.24
CA LEU A 255 2.35 -7.24 30.84
C LEU A 255 2.59 -8.76 30.83
N ILE A 256 3.70 -9.22 30.24
CA ILE A 256 4.15 -10.60 30.33
C ILE A 256 5.33 -10.61 31.32
N PRO A 257 5.21 -11.26 32.49
CA PRO A 257 6.26 -11.33 33.49
C PRO A 257 7.51 -12.07 32.99
#